data_AF-A0A6A5HWE8-F1
#
_entry.id   AF-A0A6A5HWE8-F1
#
_cell.length_a   1.000
_cell.length_b   1.000
_cell.length_c   1.000
_cell.angle_alpha   90.00
_cell.angle_beta   90.00
_cell.angle_gamma   90.00
#
_symmetry.space_group_name_H-M   'P 1'
#
loop_
_entity.id
_entity.type
_entity.pdbx_description
1 polymer ?
#
loop_
_entity_poly.entity_id
_entity_poly.type
_entity_poly.pdbx_seq_one_letter_code
_entity_poly.pdbx_strand_id
1 'polypeptide(L)'
;MVNQFFKHWIRGSNPRMELARFVFVNGQVVRKEIVLKGLQYQVVLMDPIEGEGEEEVEGYDIRRNDGTVGTISIEQTDQGCDVYFQIFE
;
A
#
# COMPACT_ATOMS: atom_id res chain seq x y z
N MET A 1 -8.55 -6.28 -7.86
CA MET A 1 -9.28 -5.06 -7.46
C MET A 1 -8.33 -3.99 -6.94
N VAL A 2 -7.49 -4.29 -5.93
CA VAL A 2 -6.54 -3.31 -5.33
C VAL A 2 -5.56 -2.69 -6.34
N ASN A 3 -4.92 -3.48 -7.20
CA ASN A 3 -4.04 -2.92 -8.25
C ASN A 3 -4.77 -1.93 -9.19
N GLN A 4 -6.03 -2.22 -9.53
CA GLN A 4 -6.83 -1.36 -10.38
C GLN A 4 -7.18 -0.04 -9.68
N PHE A 5 -7.47 -0.11 -8.37
CA PHE A 5 -7.68 1.07 -7.54
C PHE A 5 -6.47 2.01 -7.57
N PHE A 6 -5.25 1.50 -7.38
CA PHE A 6 -4.04 2.33 -7.45
C PHE A 6 -3.82 2.92 -8.84
N LYS A 7 -4.08 2.15 -9.90
CA LYS A 7 -4.06 2.66 -11.29
C LYS A 7 -5.06 3.79 -11.53
N HIS A 8 -6.20 3.80 -10.83
CA HIS A 8 -7.17 4.90 -10.91
C HIS A 8 -6.75 6.09 -10.06
N TRP A 9 -6.24 5.85 -8.84
CA TRP A 9 -5.73 6.90 -7.97
C TRP A 9 -4.58 7.67 -8.63
N ILE A 10 -3.62 6.98 -9.25
CA ILE A 10 -2.52 7.61 -10.01
C ILE A 10 -3.04 8.56 -11.10
N ARG A 11 -4.18 8.21 -11.72
CA ARG A 11 -4.84 9.02 -12.77
C ARG A 11 -5.69 10.17 -12.22
N GLY A 12 -5.72 10.39 -10.91
CA GLY A 12 -6.45 11.49 -10.27
C GLY A 12 -7.80 11.11 -9.66
N SER A 13 -8.13 9.80 -9.56
CA SER A 13 -9.34 9.39 -8.84
C SER A 13 -9.17 9.59 -7.33
N ASN A 14 -10.27 9.95 -6.66
CA ASN A 14 -10.31 10.19 -5.21
C ASN A 14 -9.27 11.22 -4.74
N PRO A 15 -9.33 12.48 -5.22
CA PRO A 15 -8.29 13.48 -4.97
C PRO A 15 -8.08 13.80 -3.48
N ARG A 16 -9.12 13.60 -2.64
CA ARG A 16 -9.14 13.86 -1.19
C ARG A 16 -8.77 12.66 -0.32
N MET A 17 -8.40 11.54 -0.93
CA MET A 17 -8.18 10.31 -0.18
C MET A 17 -6.75 10.23 0.34
N GLU A 18 -6.64 10.19 1.65
CA GLU A 18 -5.36 10.14 2.38
C GLU A 18 -5.05 8.74 2.90
N LEU A 19 -6.06 7.92 3.21
CA LEU A 19 -5.90 6.58 3.77
C LEU A 19 -6.85 5.57 3.12
N ALA A 20 -6.37 4.36 2.86
CA ALA A 20 -7.20 3.20 2.52
C ALA A 20 -6.62 1.92 3.12
N ARG A 21 -7.49 1.01 3.56
CA ARG A 21 -7.15 -0.34 4.02
C ARG A 21 -7.98 -1.37 3.25
N PHE A 22 -7.30 -2.36 2.69
CA PHE A 22 -7.93 -3.49 2.00
C PHE A 22 -7.63 -4.76 2.79
N VAL A 23 -8.68 -5.34 3.39
CA VAL A 23 -8.57 -6.54 4.23
C VAL A 23 -8.87 -7.78 3.39
N PHE A 24 -7.94 -8.72 3.37
CA PHE A 24 -8.09 -10.03 2.75
C PHE A 24 -8.12 -11.11 3.83
N VAL A 25 -9.25 -11.78 3.96
CA VAL A 25 -9.51 -12.75 5.04
C VAL A 25 -9.41 -14.19 4.54
N ASN A 26 -9.57 -15.15 5.45
CA ASN A 26 -9.64 -16.60 5.16
C ASN A 26 -8.34 -17.14 4.54
N GLY A 27 -7.18 -16.66 5.01
CA GLY A 27 -5.87 -17.13 4.54
C GLY A 27 -5.56 -16.75 3.09
N GLN A 28 -6.25 -15.74 2.54
CA GLN A 28 -5.90 -15.19 1.24
C GLN A 28 -4.51 -14.54 1.29
N VAL A 29 -3.56 -15.15 0.57
CA VAL A 29 -2.22 -14.60 0.41
C VAL A 29 -2.23 -13.54 -0.67
N VAL A 30 -1.95 -12.29 -0.31
CA VAL A 30 -1.75 -11.20 -1.26
C VAL A 30 -0.27 -11.08 -1.55
N ARG A 31 0.10 -11.25 -2.81
CA ARG A 31 1.48 -11.12 -3.27
C ARG A 31 1.74 -9.71 -3.75
N LYS A 32 2.89 -9.14 -3.37
CA LYS A 32 3.29 -7.79 -3.80
C LYS A 32 3.32 -7.64 -5.31
N GLU A 33 3.72 -8.69 -6.03
CA GLU A 33 3.78 -8.68 -7.50
C GLU A 33 2.41 -8.50 -8.15
N ILE A 34 1.33 -8.88 -7.46
CA ILE A 34 -0.06 -8.69 -7.92
C ILE A 34 -0.52 -7.26 -7.61
N VAL A 35 -0.24 -6.77 -6.40
CA VAL A 35 -0.63 -5.43 -5.95
C VAL A 35 0.05 -4.35 -6.77
N LEU A 36 1.36 -4.48 -6.98
CA LEU A 36 2.22 -3.49 -7.63
C LEU A 36 2.31 -3.66 -9.15
N LYS A 37 1.60 -4.65 -9.72
CA LYS A 37 1.71 -4.98 -11.15
C LYS A 37 1.48 -3.78 -12.07
N GLY A 38 2.55 -3.37 -12.76
CA GLY A 38 2.52 -2.28 -13.72
C GLY A 38 2.35 -0.90 -13.09
N LEU A 39 2.63 -0.76 -11.79
CA LEU A 39 2.82 0.53 -11.14
C LEU A 39 4.30 0.90 -11.25
N GLN A 40 4.59 2.20 -11.42
CA GLN A 40 5.93 2.71 -11.13
C GLN A 40 5.98 3.04 -9.65
N TYR A 41 6.94 2.45 -8.94
CA TYR A 41 7.08 2.63 -7.50
C TYR A 41 8.56 2.71 -7.08
N GLN A 42 8.78 3.29 -5.91
CA GLN A 42 10.07 3.27 -5.21
C GLN A 42 9.90 2.50 -3.90
N VAL A 43 10.87 1.64 -3.57
CA VAL A 43 10.89 0.94 -2.28
C VAL A 43 11.38 1.92 -1.21
N VAL A 44 10.66 1.98 -0.10
CA VAL A 44 11.01 2.76 1.10
C VAL A 44 10.99 1.85 2.32
N LEU A 45 11.85 2.13 3.29
CA LEU A 45 11.83 1.46 4.59
C LEU A 45 10.93 2.30 5.50
N MET A 46 9.89 1.68 6.06
CA MET A 46 9.08 2.32 7.10
C MET A 46 9.62 1.95 8.47
N ASP A 47 9.60 2.93 9.38
CA ASP A 47 9.86 2.68 10.79
C ASP A 47 8.85 1.65 11.33
N PRO A 48 9.29 0.68 12.15
CA PRO A 48 8.38 -0.21 12.83
C PRO A 48 7.39 0.59 13.69
N ILE A 49 6.14 0.16 13.74
CA ILE A 49 5.17 0.70 14.70
C ILE A 49 5.64 0.26 16.09
N GLU A 50 5.89 1.22 17.00
CA GLU A 50 6.37 0.94 18.35
C GLU A 50 5.49 -0.13 19.05
N GLY A 51 6.09 -1.27 19.42
CA GLY A 51 5.43 -2.33 20.20
C GLY A 51 5.25 -3.67 19.48
N GLU A 52 5.45 -3.73 18.17
CA GLU A 52 5.55 -4.97 17.40
C GLU A 52 6.95 -5.09 16.79
N GLY A 53 7.44 -6.32 16.59
CA GLY A 53 8.85 -6.67 16.32
C GLY A 53 9.65 -5.71 15.41
N GLU A 54 10.96 -5.65 15.67
CA GLU A 54 11.98 -4.83 15.00
C GLU A 54 12.23 -5.19 13.51
N GLU A 55 11.20 -5.51 12.73
CA GLU A 55 11.34 -5.75 11.30
C GLU A 55 10.86 -4.51 10.53
N GLU A 56 11.79 -3.89 9.78
CA GLU A 56 11.47 -2.82 8.84
C GLU A 56 10.37 -3.28 7.88
N VAL A 57 9.27 -2.53 7.82
CA VAL A 57 8.18 -2.85 6.88
C VAL A 57 8.52 -2.21 5.54
N GLU A 58 8.62 -3.03 4.48
CA GLU A 58 8.78 -2.53 3.11
C GLU A 58 7.54 -1.73 2.71
N GLY A 59 7.74 -0.44 2.46
CA GLY A 59 6.78 0.44 1.81
C GLY A 59 7.08 0.60 0.32
N TYR A 60 6.04 0.93 -0.46
CA TYR A 60 6.14 1.16 -1.89
C TYR A 60 5.47 2.49 -2.27
N ASP A 61 6.28 3.50 -2.52
CA ASP A 61 5.81 4.82 -2.92
C ASP A 61 5.34 4.82 -4.37
N ILE A 62 4.11 5.29 -4.60
CA ILE A 62 3.58 5.58 -5.92
C ILE A 62 3.26 7.07 -6.04
N ARG A 63 3.47 7.63 -7.23
CA ARG A 63 3.23 9.04 -7.50
C ARG A 63 1.99 9.23 -8.37
N ARG A 64 1.07 10.08 -7.90
CA ARG A 64 -0.07 10.55 -8.67
C ARG A 64 0.35 11.57 -9.73
N ASN A 65 -0.43 11.73 -10.78
CA ASN A 65 -0.11 12.63 -11.90
C ASN A 65 0.07 14.11 -11.49
N ASP A 66 -0.50 14.53 -10.35
CA ASP A 66 -0.34 15.88 -9.79
C ASP A 66 0.86 16.02 -8.84
N GLY A 67 1.66 14.96 -8.68
CA GLY A 67 2.86 14.96 -7.86
C GLY A 67 2.66 14.43 -6.44
N THR A 68 1.43 14.24 -5.97
CA THR A 68 1.16 13.67 -4.65
C THR A 68 1.74 12.25 -4.56
N VAL A 69 2.44 11.97 -3.47
CA VAL A 69 3.03 10.65 -3.18
C VAL A 69 2.15 9.94 -2.16
N GLY A 70 1.88 8.66 -2.40
CA GLY A 70 1.28 7.80 -1.40
C GLY A 70 2.02 6.48 -1.33
N THR A 71 2.12 5.93 -0.13
CA THR A 71 2.88 4.72 0.15
C THR A 71 1.94 3.55 0.36
N ILE A 72 2.25 2.43 -0.29
CA ILE A 72 1.56 1.15 -0.11
C ILE A 72 2.39 0.29 0.84
N SER A 73 1.77 -0.31 1.85
CA SER A 73 2.40 -1.37 2.67
C SER A 73 1.52 -2.62 2.66
N ILE A 74 2.15 -3.78 2.82
CA ILE A 74 1.48 -5.08 2.79
C ILE A 74 1.88 -5.83 4.06
N GLU A 75 0.88 -6.18 4.86
CA GLU A 75 1.07 -6.82 6.16
C GLU A 75 0.41 -8.21 6.14
N GLN A 76 1.14 -9.24 6.56
CA GLN A 76 0.54 -10.55 6.80
C GLN A 76 0.08 -10.63 8.25
N THR A 77 -1.15 -11.06 8.46
CA THR A 77 -1.75 -11.22 9.78
C THR A 77 -2.16 -12.67 9.98
N ASP A 78 -2.41 -13.08 11.22
CA ASP A 78 -2.94 -14.42 11.54
C ASP A 78 -4.26 -14.73 10.83
N GLN A 79 -5.00 -13.69 10.41
CA GLN A 79 -6.32 -13.80 9.80
C GLN A 79 -6.28 -13.71 8.25
N GLY A 80 -5.13 -13.34 7.68
CA GLY A 80 -4.94 -13.19 6.24
C GLY A 80 -3.90 -12.14 5.88
N CYS A 81 -4.29 -11.13 5.11
CA CYS A 81 -3.37 -10.10 4.64
C CYS A 81 -4.07 -8.76 4.46
N ASP A 82 -3.38 -7.70 4.89
CA ASP A 82 -3.84 -6.33 4.72
C ASP A 82 -2.95 -5.57 3.74
N VAL A 83 -3.58 -4.74 2.91
CA VAL A 83 -2.88 -3.76 2.10
C VAL A 83 -3.31 -2.37 2.56
N TYR A 84 -2.35 -1.59 3.04
CA TYR A 84 -2.55 -0.20 3.42
C TYR A 84 -2.07 0.72 2.32
N PHE A 85 -2.69 1.88 2.24
CA PHE A 85 -2.27 3.00 1.43
C PHE A 85 -2.43 4.28 2.23
N GLN A 86 -1.37 5.07 2.32
CA GLN A 86 -1.38 6.32 3.06
C GLN A 86 -0.59 7.42 2.37
N ILE A 87 -1.05 8.66 2.49
CA ILE A 87 -0.32 9.86 2.12
C ILE A 87 0.27 10.44 3.40
N PHE A 88 1.59 10.59 3.46
CA PHE A 88 2.25 11.31 4.54
C PHE A 88 2.35 12.79 4.16
N GLU A 89 2.01 13.69 5.10
CA GLU A 89 2.17 15.14 4.94
C GLU A 89 3.61 15.60 5.18
#